data_AF-A0A0S8GZ49-F1
#
_entry.id   AF-A0A0S8GZ49-F1
#
_cell.length_a   1.000
_cell.length_b   1.000
_cell.length_c   1.000
_cell.angle_alpha   90.00
_cell.angle_beta   90.00
_cell.angle_gamma   90.00
#
_symmetry.space_group_name_H-M   'P 1'
#
loop_
_entity.id
_entity.type
_entity.pdbx_description
1 polymer ?
#
loop_
_entity_poly.entity_id
_entity_poly.type
_entity_poly.pdbx_seq_one_letter_code
_entity_poly.pdbx_strand_id
1 'polypeptide(L)'
;MRKIILIKFLIASLVVISFSPAAPAQVATQQEAVTVADNWIRLIIAKYRFWGDYPDAQVVFVDEFKRGDRVLGYYCQVAPKGFIIVSRHKYLAPVKAYSAISDLNPYVDVGLTDLLKYKMEKIQTSVEKLTGLGIMQVQAAQADQFLEINYRPSWEALSRENTDYSAFITAQDIGIQSADYQAGQIMLQSSWHQRPPYNDDCPDGGCAWGDYGNFNDRMRVGCVATAGAQIMRYWSWPPYGSGSPYSDTYNWPHMHLRYVYDGAGWFNDENGNPVTWTDINAVAELCYEVGLAVGMSWGCDLSTANTYDMEHDVYEDHYRYDDNVDVQYRDDYDNTTAWYNMIKNDLNKNRPIQYRVDGHSIVCDGWQEIWNGTSLDKEVHMNYGWDNWRTTWYTLDALHLGDPPNEYCVREIYPEYAIGTTIVNGLVYSRNAGFPYRYFDRDASGANATFSAGQYLQILKPLLTITGTGTGTSPVKFEGASGLTTELFLGYEDGSRIKIYDGAIKLYNDGQIMLR
;
A
#
# COMPACT_ATOMS: atom_id res chain seq x y z
N MET A 1 7.53 21.45 -30.14
CA MET A 1 6.47 21.97 -31.04
C MET A 1 5.35 20.92 -31.04
N ARG A 2 4.12 21.11 -30.56
CA ARG A 2 3.25 22.30 -30.46
C ARG A 2 2.80 22.54 -29.01
N LYS A 3 2.85 23.81 -28.60
CA LYS A 3 2.14 24.34 -27.43
C LYS A 3 0.65 24.38 -27.77
N ILE A 4 -0.22 23.81 -26.94
CA ILE A 4 -1.63 24.17 -26.90
C ILE A 4 -1.92 24.67 -25.48
N ILE A 5 -1.79 25.98 -25.34
CA ILE A 5 -2.36 26.76 -24.25
C ILE A 5 -3.86 26.83 -24.54
N LEU A 6 -4.69 26.22 -23.70
CA LEU A 6 -6.13 26.49 -23.66
C LEU A 6 -6.43 27.43 -22.48
N ILE A 7 -6.21 28.73 -22.73
CA ILE A 7 -6.84 29.80 -21.96
C ILE A 7 -8.33 29.77 -22.32
N LYS A 8 -9.18 29.32 -21.39
CA LYS A 8 -10.62 29.57 -21.49
C LYS A 8 -10.90 30.97 -20.95
N PHE A 9 -11.45 31.80 -21.83
CA PHE A 9 -11.88 33.17 -21.58
C PHE A 9 -12.81 33.27 -20.37
N LEU A 10 -12.49 34.21 -19.47
CA LEU A 10 -13.41 34.79 -18.51
C LEU A 10 -14.62 35.38 -19.28
N ILE A 11 -15.80 34.81 -19.06
CA ILE A 11 -17.05 35.56 -19.26
C ILE A 11 -17.32 36.27 -17.93
N ALA A 12 -17.09 37.58 -17.90
CA ALA A 12 -17.50 38.44 -16.81
C ALA A 12 -19.03 38.52 -16.78
N SER A 13 -19.67 37.60 -16.09
CA SER A 13 -21.06 37.76 -15.65
C SER A 13 -21.05 38.57 -14.35
N LEU A 14 -21.63 39.77 -14.40
CA LEU A 14 -21.89 40.59 -13.23
C LEU A 14 -22.77 39.78 -12.25
N VAL A 15 -22.15 39.19 -11.23
CA VAL A 15 -22.87 38.59 -10.11
C VAL A 15 -23.29 39.73 -9.19
N VAL A 16 -24.60 39.98 -9.13
CA VAL A 16 -25.21 40.80 -8.09
C VAL A 16 -24.93 40.11 -6.76
N ILE A 17 -24.06 40.70 -5.94
CA ILE A 17 -23.74 40.20 -4.60
C ILE A 17 -24.93 40.53 -3.69
N SER A 18 -25.89 39.61 -3.60
CA SER A 18 -26.80 39.58 -2.44
C SER A 18 -26.02 39.04 -1.26
N PHE A 19 -25.79 39.88 -0.25
CA PHE A 19 -25.33 39.45 1.07
C PHE A 19 -26.45 38.64 1.74
N SER A 20 -26.51 37.35 1.43
CA SER A 20 -27.19 36.38 2.27
C SER A 20 -26.29 36.08 3.47
N PRO A 21 -26.81 36.00 4.70
CA PRO A 21 -26.02 35.52 5.83
C PRO A 21 -25.48 34.13 5.48
N ALA A 22 -24.19 33.88 5.77
CA ALA A 22 -23.53 32.61 5.48
C ALA A 22 -24.38 31.46 6.04
N ALA A 23 -24.88 30.60 5.14
CA ALA A 23 -25.73 29.49 5.54
C ALA A 23 -24.91 28.49 6.39
N PRO A 24 -25.40 28.01 7.54
CA PRO A 24 -24.81 26.91 8.31
C PRO A 24 -24.63 25.56 7.56
N ALA A 25 -24.84 25.52 6.24
CA ALA A 25 -24.82 24.30 5.42
C ALA A 25 -23.45 23.92 4.83
N GLN A 26 -22.40 24.73 5.00
CA GLN A 26 -21.10 24.52 4.29
C GLN A 26 -19.92 24.17 5.17
N VAL A 27 -20.01 24.49 6.46
CA VAL A 27 -19.02 24.12 7.46
C VAL A 27 -19.70 23.22 8.48
N ALA A 28 -19.02 22.14 8.84
CA ALA A 28 -19.45 21.23 9.89
C ALA A 28 -19.29 21.91 11.26
N THR A 29 -20.29 21.71 12.10
CA THR A 29 -20.20 22.01 13.53
C THR A 29 -19.44 20.90 14.28
N GLN A 30 -18.97 21.19 15.49
CA GLN A 30 -18.34 20.18 16.35
C GLN A 30 -19.29 18.99 16.62
N GLN A 31 -20.58 19.25 16.81
CA GLN A 31 -21.58 18.20 17.00
C GLN A 31 -21.73 17.32 15.76
N GLU A 32 -21.79 17.92 14.57
CA GLU A 32 -21.82 17.15 13.32
C GLU A 32 -20.54 16.34 13.12
N ALA A 33 -19.39 16.86 13.55
CA ALA A 33 -18.13 16.11 13.48
C ALA A 33 -18.14 14.88 14.41
N VAL A 34 -18.71 15.00 15.61
CA VAL A 34 -18.93 13.84 16.49
C VAL A 34 -19.86 12.84 15.82
N THR A 35 -20.99 13.28 15.25
CA THR A 35 -21.91 12.38 14.54
C THR A 35 -21.22 11.66 13.37
N VAL A 36 -20.44 12.38 12.57
CA VAL A 36 -19.66 11.79 11.46
C VAL A 36 -18.66 10.76 11.98
N ALA A 37 -17.91 11.08 13.03
CA ALA A 37 -16.91 10.19 13.59
C ALA A 37 -17.55 8.93 14.22
N ASP A 38 -18.64 9.07 14.99
CA ASP A 38 -19.37 7.94 15.56
C ASP A 38 -19.97 7.04 14.47
N ASN A 39 -20.56 7.64 13.43
CA ASN A 39 -21.10 6.89 12.30
C ASN A 39 -20.00 6.19 11.51
N TRP A 40 -18.83 6.81 11.35
CA TRP A 40 -17.66 6.18 10.75
C TRP A 40 -17.21 4.94 11.54
N ILE A 41 -17.10 5.04 12.88
CA ILE A 41 -16.76 3.90 13.74
C ILE A 41 -17.78 2.77 13.59
N ARG A 42 -19.08 3.09 13.65
CA ARG A 42 -20.16 2.11 13.48
C ARG A 42 -20.12 1.43 12.12
N LEU A 43 -19.79 2.18 11.07
CA LEU A 43 -19.65 1.65 9.72
C LEU A 43 -18.45 0.69 9.64
N ILE A 44 -17.29 1.08 10.16
CA ILE A 44 -16.10 0.22 10.22
C ILE A 44 -16.37 -1.06 11.01
N ILE A 45 -17.01 -0.97 12.20
CA ILE A 45 -17.40 -2.13 13.00
C ILE A 45 -18.44 -2.99 12.27
N ALA A 46 -19.40 -2.39 11.58
CA ALA A 46 -20.39 -3.15 10.81
C ALA A 46 -19.73 -3.95 9.67
N LYS A 47 -18.73 -3.34 9.01
CA LYS A 47 -18.00 -3.92 7.88
C LYS A 47 -16.94 -4.96 8.30
N TYR A 48 -16.18 -4.68 9.36
CA TYR A 48 -15.01 -5.48 9.74
C TYR A 48 -15.17 -6.18 11.09
N ARG A 49 -16.36 -6.11 11.71
CA ARG A 49 -16.68 -6.57 13.08
C ARG A 49 -16.00 -5.83 14.20
N PHE A 50 -14.91 -5.12 13.92
CA PHE A 50 -14.09 -4.43 14.92
C PHE A 50 -13.58 -3.09 14.38
N TRP A 51 -13.35 -2.18 15.31
CA TRP A 51 -12.47 -1.02 15.14
C TRP A 51 -11.10 -1.42 15.67
N GLY A 52 -10.19 -1.84 14.78
CA GLY A 52 -8.95 -2.51 15.21
C GLY A 52 -9.32 -3.84 15.86
N ASP A 53 -9.08 -3.97 17.16
CA ASP A 53 -9.48 -5.15 17.96
C ASP A 53 -10.74 -4.93 18.81
N TYR A 54 -11.38 -3.76 18.68
CA TYR A 54 -12.44 -3.32 19.60
C TYR A 54 -13.83 -3.35 18.95
N PRO A 55 -14.78 -4.16 19.44
CA PRO A 55 -16.11 -4.27 18.84
C PRO A 55 -17.07 -3.15 19.23
N ASP A 56 -16.70 -2.31 20.20
CA ASP A 56 -17.54 -1.29 20.84
C ASP A 56 -16.83 0.07 20.98
N ALA A 57 -15.95 0.39 20.01
CA ALA A 57 -15.26 1.67 19.99
C ALA A 57 -16.24 2.86 19.83
N GLN A 58 -15.86 4.00 20.41
CA GLN A 58 -16.68 5.22 20.40
C GLN A 58 -15.84 6.48 20.53
N VAL A 59 -16.38 7.60 20.06
CA VAL A 59 -15.75 8.91 20.28
C VAL A 59 -15.90 9.30 21.75
N VAL A 60 -14.79 9.62 22.41
CA VAL A 60 -14.78 10.02 23.84
C VAL A 60 -14.39 11.48 24.05
N PHE A 61 -13.75 12.10 23.08
CA PHE A 61 -13.34 13.50 23.15
C PHE A 61 -13.30 14.10 21.75
N VAL A 62 -13.63 15.38 21.64
CA VAL A 62 -13.57 16.13 20.39
C VAL A 62 -13.04 17.54 20.64
N ASP A 63 -12.15 18.00 19.77
CA ASP A 63 -11.59 19.35 19.80
C ASP A 63 -11.35 19.88 18.39
N GLU A 64 -11.16 21.19 18.25
CA GLU A 64 -10.80 21.82 16.99
C GLU A 64 -9.38 21.39 16.56
N PHE A 65 -9.26 20.90 15.32
CA PHE A 65 -7.97 20.58 14.72
C PHE A 65 -7.43 21.81 13.99
N LYS A 66 -6.37 22.43 14.53
CA LYS A 66 -5.88 23.75 14.10
C LYS A 66 -4.43 23.75 13.68
N ARG A 67 -4.07 24.70 12.81
CA ARG A 67 -2.68 25.10 12.57
C ARG A 67 -2.56 26.61 12.73
N GLY A 68 -1.77 27.04 13.71
CA GLY A 68 -1.89 28.42 14.22
C GLY A 68 -3.34 28.72 14.61
N ASP A 69 -3.87 29.87 14.17
CA ASP A 69 -5.25 30.28 14.44
C ASP A 69 -6.27 29.68 13.45
N ARG A 70 -5.81 28.95 12.43
CA ARG A 70 -6.68 28.40 11.38
C ARG A 70 -7.29 27.08 11.82
N VAL A 71 -8.61 27.04 11.93
CA VAL A 71 -9.36 25.80 12.20
C VAL A 71 -9.54 25.02 10.90
N LEU A 72 -8.93 23.84 10.84
CA LEU A 72 -8.89 22.97 9.66
C LEU A 72 -10.03 21.94 9.67
N GLY A 73 -10.39 21.48 10.86
CA GLY A 73 -11.32 20.39 11.09
C GLY A 73 -11.54 20.15 12.56
N TYR A 74 -11.91 18.93 12.90
CA TYR A 74 -12.09 18.46 14.26
C TYR A 74 -11.30 17.17 14.45
N TYR A 75 -10.61 17.08 15.59
CA TYR A 75 -10.00 15.86 16.07
C TYR A 75 -10.99 15.16 16.99
N CYS A 76 -11.28 13.90 16.71
CA CYS A 76 -12.12 13.03 17.51
C CYS A 76 -11.27 11.90 18.07
N GLN A 77 -11.08 11.86 19.39
CA GLN A 77 -10.40 10.76 20.06
C GLN A 77 -11.34 9.56 20.17
N VAL A 78 -10.84 8.38 19.81
CA VAL A 78 -11.61 7.12 19.88
C VAL A 78 -11.07 6.27 21.03
N ALA A 79 -11.97 5.76 21.87
CA ALA A 79 -11.63 4.76 22.87
C ALA A 79 -12.06 3.36 22.39
N PRO A 80 -11.33 2.29 22.78
CA PRO A 80 -10.15 2.29 23.64
C PRO A 80 -8.86 2.80 22.99
N LYS A 81 -8.79 2.79 21.66
CA LYS A 81 -7.62 3.22 20.89
C LYS A 81 -8.07 3.92 19.61
N GLY A 82 -7.34 4.96 19.22
CA GLY A 82 -7.48 5.55 17.89
C GLY A 82 -7.89 7.01 17.85
N PHE A 83 -8.02 7.51 16.63
CA PHE A 83 -8.51 8.85 16.35
C PHE A 83 -9.22 8.91 15.00
N ILE A 84 -10.02 9.95 14.81
CA ILE A 84 -10.62 10.35 13.52
C ILE A 84 -10.40 11.85 13.35
N ILE A 85 -9.93 12.28 12.18
CA ILE A 85 -9.88 13.69 11.78
C ILE A 85 -11.03 13.96 10.82
N VAL A 86 -11.93 14.85 11.22
CA VAL A 86 -13.09 15.26 10.42
C VAL A 86 -12.83 16.62 9.78
N SER A 87 -13.08 16.75 8.47
CA SER A 87 -12.94 18.05 7.77
C SER A 87 -13.93 19.07 8.31
N ARG A 88 -13.51 20.35 8.35
CA ARG A 88 -14.45 21.43 8.66
C ARG A 88 -15.38 21.75 7.49
N HIS A 89 -14.91 21.63 6.25
CA HIS A 89 -15.65 22.08 5.06
C HIS A 89 -16.33 20.91 4.35
N LYS A 90 -17.65 21.01 4.14
CA LYS A 90 -18.50 19.91 3.64
C LYS A 90 -18.34 19.57 2.15
N TYR A 91 -17.50 20.30 1.44
CA TYR A 91 -17.10 19.98 0.06
C TYR A 91 -15.82 19.13 0.02
N LEU A 92 -15.09 18.97 1.14
CA LEU A 92 -13.95 18.07 1.29
C LEU A 92 -14.38 16.75 1.91
N ALA A 93 -13.55 15.70 1.81
CA ALA A 93 -13.83 14.40 2.45
C ALA A 93 -14.21 14.56 3.93
N PRO A 94 -15.33 13.96 4.39
CA PRO A 94 -15.78 14.09 5.77
C PRO A 94 -14.73 13.56 6.75
N VAL A 95 -14.26 12.33 6.57
CA VAL A 95 -13.13 11.76 7.30
C VAL A 95 -11.87 11.94 6.45
N LYS A 96 -10.86 12.62 6.99
CA LYS A 96 -9.58 12.88 6.30
C LYS A 96 -8.48 11.90 6.65
N ALA A 97 -8.52 11.40 7.88
CA ALA A 97 -7.62 10.38 8.37
C ALA A 97 -8.25 9.75 9.60
N TYR A 98 -7.94 8.48 9.84
CA TYR A 98 -8.24 7.81 11.08
C TYR A 98 -7.20 6.72 11.35
N SER A 99 -7.19 6.21 12.57
CA SER A 99 -6.44 5.02 12.93
C SER A 99 -7.19 4.30 14.03
N ALA A 100 -7.31 2.97 13.91
CA ALA A 100 -7.88 2.13 14.95
C ALA A 100 -6.82 1.51 15.89
N ILE A 101 -5.54 1.65 15.54
CA ILE A 101 -4.43 0.99 16.25
C ILE A 101 -3.43 1.98 16.86
N SER A 102 -3.49 3.26 16.49
CA SER A 102 -2.59 4.30 16.98
C SER A 102 -3.34 5.58 17.37
N ASP A 103 -2.86 6.25 18.41
CA ASP A 103 -3.40 7.54 18.83
C ASP A 103 -2.63 8.69 18.17
N LEU A 104 -3.29 9.85 18.07
CA LEU A 104 -2.69 11.08 17.55
C LEU A 104 -2.77 12.17 18.63
N ASN A 105 -1.66 12.88 18.86
CA ASN A 105 -1.68 14.12 19.65
C ASN A 105 -2.01 15.31 18.74
N PRO A 106 -3.19 15.95 18.86
CA PRO A 106 -3.60 17.01 17.93
C PRO A 106 -2.92 18.36 18.20
N TYR A 107 -2.25 18.53 19.34
CA TYR A 107 -1.72 19.81 19.80
C TYR A 107 -0.29 20.09 19.37
N VAL A 108 0.36 19.14 18.70
CA VAL A 108 1.73 19.28 18.24
C VAL A 108 1.79 19.59 16.75
N ASP A 109 2.78 20.37 16.35
CA ASP A 109 3.14 20.59 14.95
C ASP A 109 4.41 19.81 14.62
N VAL A 110 4.39 18.54 14.99
CA VAL A 110 5.36 17.56 14.52
C VAL A 110 4.63 16.37 13.94
N GLY A 111 5.32 15.68 13.06
CA GLY A 111 4.93 14.36 12.68
C GLY A 111 3.60 14.23 11.89
N LEU A 112 2.77 13.23 12.26
CA LEU A 112 1.53 12.86 11.55
C LEU A 112 0.53 13.99 11.73
N THR A 113 0.51 14.57 12.92
CA THR A 113 -0.30 15.73 13.23
C THR A 113 0.04 16.93 12.33
N ASP A 114 1.32 17.34 12.24
CA ASP A 114 1.70 18.48 11.39
C ASP A 114 1.42 18.23 9.92
N LEU A 115 1.57 16.99 9.46
CA LEU A 115 1.18 16.65 8.11
C LEU A 115 -0.31 16.88 7.85
N LEU A 116 -1.16 16.25 8.66
CA LEU A 116 -2.60 16.33 8.46
C LEU A 116 -3.02 17.81 8.47
N LYS A 117 -2.43 18.60 9.38
CA LYS A 117 -2.59 20.04 9.41
C LYS A 117 -2.11 20.74 8.12
N TYR A 118 -0.87 20.51 7.70
CA TYR A 118 -0.27 21.09 6.50
C TYR A 118 -1.09 20.78 5.25
N LYS A 119 -1.57 19.55 5.07
CA LYS A 119 -2.33 19.15 3.88
C LYS A 119 -3.73 19.72 3.87
N MET A 120 -4.43 19.66 5.00
CA MET A 120 -5.74 20.29 5.12
C MET A 120 -5.63 21.81 4.89
N GLU A 121 -4.59 22.45 5.41
CA GLU A 121 -4.31 23.87 5.15
C GLU A 121 -3.94 24.14 3.68
N LYS A 122 -3.11 23.32 3.04
CA LYS A 122 -2.72 23.47 1.63
C LYS A 122 -3.95 23.39 0.74
N ILE A 123 -4.84 22.41 0.95
CA ILE A 123 -6.10 22.27 0.20
C ILE A 123 -6.95 23.53 0.36
N GLN A 124 -7.18 23.97 1.60
CA GLN A 124 -7.97 25.17 1.85
C GLN A 124 -7.35 26.43 1.22
N THR A 125 -6.03 26.60 1.33
CA THR A 125 -5.30 27.72 0.74
C THR A 125 -5.38 27.70 -0.80
N SER A 126 -5.32 26.52 -1.42
CA SER A 126 -5.51 26.38 -2.87
C SER A 126 -6.93 26.76 -3.28
N VAL A 127 -7.94 26.35 -2.53
CA VAL A 127 -9.34 26.75 -2.76
C VAL A 127 -9.49 28.27 -2.64
N GLU A 128 -8.89 28.90 -1.63
CA GLU A 128 -8.89 30.37 -1.47
C GLU A 128 -8.25 31.07 -2.68
N LYS A 129 -7.09 30.57 -3.14
CA LYS A 129 -6.38 31.13 -4.31
C LYS A 129 -7.19 30.99 -5.60
N LEU A 130 -7.79 29.82 -5.84
CA LEU A 130 -8.56 29.55 -7.07
C LEU A 130 -9.88 30.32 -7.11
N THR A 131 -10.50 30.55 -5.96
CA THR A 131 -11.78 31.28 -5.87
C THR A 131 -11.62 32.78 -5.67
N GLY A 132 -10.48 33.23 -5.15
CA GLY A 132 -10.24 34.62 -4.73
C GLY A 132 -11.00 35.02 -3.45
N LEU A 133 -11.54 34.06 -2.70
CA LEU A 133 -12.36 34.27 -1.51
C LEU A 133 -11.67 33.71 -0.27
N GLY A 134 -11.98 34.25 0.91
CA GLY A 134 -11.55 33.62 2.17
C GLY A 134 -12.29 32.29 2.39
N ILE A 135 -11.66 31.30 3.03
CA ILE A 135 -12.18 29.91 3.07
C ILE A 135 -13.60 29.79 3.66
N MET A 136 -13.97 30.69 4.57
CA MET A 136 -15.29 30.75 5.19
C MET A 136 -16.38 31.33 4.26
N GLN A 137 -16.00 31.98 3.16
CA GLN A 137 -16.89 32.59 2.18
C GLN A 137 -17.13 31.66 0.97
N VAL A 138 -16.22 30.71 0.74
CA VAL A 138 -16.27 29.79 -0.40
C VAL A 138 -17.51 28.91 -0.33
N GLN A 139 -18.36 29.03 -1.35
CA GLN A 139 -19.52 28.17 -1.50
C GLN A 139 -19.13 26.80 -2.07
N ALA A 140 -19.84 25.74 -1.69
CA ALA A 140 -19.55 24.38 -2.17
C ALA A 140 -19.54 24.30 -3.71
N ALA A 141 -20.52 24.91 -4.38
CA ALA A 141 -20.59 24.94 -5.84
C ALA A 141 -19.41 25.66 -6.53
N GLN A 142 -18.70 26.55 -5.81
CA GLN A 142 -17.49 27.20 -6.32
C GLN A 142 -16.27 26.30 -6.11
N ALA A 143 -16.18 25.62 -4.97
CA ALA A 143 -15.12 24.65 -4.69
C ALA A 143 -15.18 23.45 -5.65
N ASP A 144 -16.38 22.96 -5.97
CA ASP A 144 -16.60 21.81 -6.88
C ASP A 144 -15.95 21.96 -8.25
N GLN A 145 -15.75 23.19 -8.73
CA GLN A 145 -15.13 23.44 -10.03
C GLN A 145 -13.65 23.04 -10.05
N PHE A 146 -13.05 22.85 -8.87
CA PHE A 146 -11.63 22.61 -8.67
C PHE A 146 -11.32 21.34 -7.89
N LEU A 147 -12.35 20.63 -7.40
CA LEU A 147 -12.19 19.40 -6.65
C LEU A 147 -12.42 18.20 -7.56
N GLU A 148 -11.52 17.22 -7.50
CA GLU A 148 -11.68 16.01 -8.33
C GLU A 148 -12.79 15.07 -7.79
N ILE A 149 -13.15 15.20 -6.51
CA ILE A 149 -14.11 14.33 -5.82
C ILE A 149 -15.21 15.17 -5.17
N ASN A 150 -16.47 14.82 -5.43
CA ASN A 150 -17.63 15.43 -4.77
C ASN A 150 -18.02 14.65 -3.51
N TYR A 151 -17.69 15.20 -2.34
CA TYR A 151 -17.90 14.57 -1.04
C TYR A 151 -19.25 14.89 -0.37
N ARG A 152 -20.12 15.70 -0.99
CA ARG A 152 -21.43 16.03 -0.40
C ARG A 152 -22.27 14.79 -0.08
N PRO A 153 -22.38 13.78 -0.95
CA PRO A 153 -23.10 12.56 -0.63
C PRO A 153 -22.55 11.87 0.62
N SER A 154 -21.22 11.86 0.80
CA SER A 154 -20.58 11.28 1.99
C SER A 154 -20.93 12.04 3.26
N TRP A 155 -20.90 13.38 3.19
CA TRP A 155 -21.35 14.22 4.31
C TRP A 155 -22.81 13.99 4.66
N GLU A 156 -23.71 13.98 3.66
CA GLU A 156 -25.14 13.74 3.86
C GLU A 156 -25.44 12.38 4.48
N ALA A 157 -24.58 11.39 4.26
CA ALA A 157 -24.76 10.05 4.80
C ALA A 157 -24.18 9.94 6.22
N LEU A 158 -22.95 10.42 6.44
CA LEU A 158 -22.27 10.32 7.73
C LEU A 158 -22.79 11.31 8.77
N SER A 159 -23.45 12.40 8.39
CA SER A 159 -24.01 13.36 9.35
C SER A 159 -25.41 13.00 9.85
N ARG A 160 -26.00 11.88 9.41
CA ARG A 160 -27.35 11.46 9.83
C ARG A 160 -27.34 10.84 11.22
N GLU A 161 -28.14 11.38 12.12
CA GLU A 161 -28.36 10.78 13.44
C GLU A 161 -29.09 9.43 13.29
N ASN A 162 -28.76 8.48 14.18
CA ASN A 162 -29.42 7.18 14.30
C ASN A 162 -29.40 6.33 13.01
N THR A 163 -28.38 6.49 12.17
CA THR A 163 -28.20 5.62 11.00
C THR A 163 -27.93 4.19 11.45
N ASP A 164 -28.78 3.26 11.02
CA ASP A 164 -28.60 1.84 11.27
C ASP A 164 -27.63 1.27 10.23
N TYR A 165 -26.39 1.01 10.68
CA TYR A 165 -25.38 0.41 9.82
C TYR A 165 -25.40 -1.13 9.79
N SER A 166 -26.27 -1.78 10.58
CA SER A 166 -26.36 -3.24 10.64
C SER A 166 -26.83 -3.88 9.33
N ALA A 167 -27.58 -3.14 8.51
CA ALA A 167 -27.98 -3.55 7.18
C ALA A 167 -26.85 -3.47 6.13
N PHE A 168 -25.73 -2.80 6.44
CA PHE A 168 -24.54 -2.73 5.57
C PHE A 168 -23.51 -3.82 5.88
N ILE A 169 -23.89 -4.82 6.69
CA ILE A 169 -23.26 -6.12 6.65
C ILE A 169 -23.53 -6.68 5.26
N THR A 170 -22.64 -6.42 4.30
CA THR A 170 -22.72 -7.10 3.01
C THR A 170 -22.54 -8.59 3.28
N ALA A 171 -23.35 -9.41 2.62
CA ALA A 171 -23.20 -10.86 2.58
C ALA A 171 -21.88 -11.32 1.91
N GLN A 172 -20.89 -10.43 1.79
CA GLN A 172 -19.57 -10.66 1.23
C GLN A 172 -18.58 -11.20 2.28
N ASP A 173 -19.01 -11.29 3.54
CA ASP A 173 -18.25 -11.93 4.64
C ASP A 173 -18.62 -13.40 4.89
N ILE A 174 -19.50 -14.00 4.06
CA ILE A 174 -19.69 -15.46 4.10
C ILE A 174 -18.63 -16.11 3.20
N GLY A 175 -17.41 -16.19 3.72
CA GLY A 175 -16.51 -17.32 3.47
C GLY A 175 -16.21 -17.69 2.03
N ILE A 176 -15.84 -16.74 1.17
CA ILE A 176 -14.94 -17.05 0.06
C ILE A 176 -13.53 -16.71 0.55
N GLN A 177 -12.83 -17.71 1.08
CA GLN A 177 -11.37 -17.65 1.26
C GLN A 177 -10.73 -17.70 -0.14
N SER A 178 -10.84 -16.62 -0.92
CA SER A 178 -9.93 -16.45 -2.04
C SER A 178 -8.59 -16.03 -1.46
N ALA A 179 -7.51 -16.62 -1.95
CA ALA A 179 -6.19 -16.13 -1.61
C ALA A 179 -5.91 -14.77 -2.28
N ASP A 180 -6.72 -14.32 -3.23
CA ASP A 180 -6.54 -13.00 -3.81
C ASP A 180 -6.99 -11.88 -2.89
N TYR A 181 -6.36 -10.72 -3.04
CA TYR A 181 -6.65 -9.50 -2.30
C TYR A 181 -8.15 -9.19 -2.26
N GLN A 182 -8.64 -8.90 -1.06
CA GLN A 182 -10.00 -8.42 -0.81
C GLN A 182 -9.99 -7.00 -0.24
N ALA A 183 -11.04 -6.24 -0.54
CA ALA A 183 -11.17 -4.84 -0.12
C ALA A 183 -10.91 -4.65 1.40
N GLY A 184 -10.00 -3.74 1.75
CA GLY A 184 -9.60 -3.47 3.14
C GLY A 184 -8.50 -4.36 3.69
N GLN A 185 -7.99 -5.32 2.93
CA GLN A 185 -6.75 -6.01 3.29
C GLN A 185 -5.53 -5.09 3.10
N ILE A 186 -4.42 -5.46 3.72
CA ILE A 186 -3.12 -4.82 3.57
C ILE A 186 -2.16 -5.92 3.14
N MET A 187 -1.47 -5.75 2.01
CA MET A 187 -0.60 -6.79 1.45
C MET A 187 0.77 -6.82 2.12
N LEU A 188 1.41 -5.66 2.32
CA LEU A 188 2.72 -5.62 2.95
C LEU A 188 2.56 -5.59 4.46
N GLN A 189 3.23 -6.52 5.13
CA GLN A 189 3.37 -6.51 6.59
C GLN A 189 4.68 -5.84 7.03
N SER A 190 5.61 -5.64 6.10
CA SER A 190 6.91 -5.01 6.37
C SER A 190 6.75 -3.54 6.73
N SER A 191 7.61 -3.10 7.63
CA SER A 191 7.66 -1.74 8.15
C SER A 191 9.10 -1.25 8.15
N TRP A 192 9.71 -1.21 6.97
CA TRP A 192 11.12 -0.91 6.84
C TRP A 192 11.43 0.60 6.88
N HIS A 193 12.71 0.91 7.06
CA HIS A 193 13.22 2.28 7.14
C HIS A 193 14.46 2.43 6.23
N GLN A 194 14.97 3.66 6.09
CA GLN A 194 16.14 4.01 5.27
C GLN A 194 17.45 4.15 6.06
N ARG A 195 17.45 3.84 7.36
CA ARG A 195 18.53 4.07 8.34
C ARG A 195 18.94 2.72 8.97
N PRO A 196 19.82 2.65 9.98
CA PRO A 196 20.16 1.37 10.58
C PRO A 196 18.92 0.57 11.03
N PRO A 197 18.92 -0.78 10.85
CA PRO A 197 20.00 -1.58 10.27
C PRO A 197 19.91 -1.73 8.74
N TYR A 198 18.85 -1.22 8.10
CA TYR A 198 18.55 -1.41 6.68
C TYR A 198 19.65 -0.88 5.74
N ASN A 199 20.48 0.04 6.20
CA ASN A 199 21.53 0.69 5.41
C ASN A 199 22.93 0.13 5.66
N ASP A 200 23.08 -0.99 6.36
CA ASP A 200 24.40 -1.44 6.86
C ASP A 200 25.43 -1.74 5.76
N ASP A 201 24.96 -2.11 4.56
CA ASP A 201 25.80 -2.32 3.38
C ASP A 201 25.90 -1.10 2.45
N CYS A 202 25.15 -0.03 2.74
CA CYS A 202 25.23 1.21 1.96
C CYS A 202 26.63 1.84 2.08
N PRO A 203 27.03 2.72 1.14
CA PRO A 203 28.35 3.34 1.18
C PRO A 203 28.61 4.07 2.51
N ASP A 204 29.82 3.92 3.04
CA ASP A 204 30.27 4.70 4.19
C ASP A 204 30.36 6.18 3.78
N GLY A 205 29.60 7.01 4.50
CA GLY A 205 29.57 8.46 4.30
C GLY A 205 30.00 9.25 5.53
N GLY A 206 30.47 8.58 6.59
CA GLY A 206 30.69 9.21 7.89
C GLY A 206 29.40 9.76 8.52
N CYS A 207 28.25 9.13 8.27
CA CYS A 207 26.96 9.58 8.77
C CYS A 207 26.84 9.34 10.29
N ALA A 208 26.01 10.14 10.97
CA ALA A 208 25.77 9.99 12.40
C ALA A 208 24.29 9.66 12.67
N TRP A 209 24.05 8.46 13.19
CA TRP A 209 22.72 7.95 13.53
C TRP A 209 22.50 7.96 15.05
N GLY A 210 22.43 9.16 15.64
CA GLY A 210 22.33 9.32 17.10
C GLY A 210 21.13 8.61 17.72
N ASP A 211 19.98 8.58 17.04
CA ASP A 211 18.77 7.87 17.47
C ASP A 211 18.93 6.33 17.48
N TYR A 212 20.02 5.83 16.88
CA TYR A 212 20.38 4.41 16.78
C TYR A 212 21.74 4.13 17.42
N GLY A 213 22.16 4.94 18.40
CA GLY A 213 23.44 4.75 19.10
C GLY A 213 24.68 4.86 18.21
N ASN A 214 24.56 5.46 17.02
CA ASN A 214 25.56 5.42 15.95
C ASN A 214 25.99 4.00 15.58
N PHE A 215 25.01 3.10 15.42
CA PHE A 215 25.21 1.70 15.05
C PHE A 215 26.18 1.51 13.86
N ASN A 216 26.04 2.35 12.83
CA ASN A 216 26.96 2.44 11.70
C ASN A 216 27.10 3.92 11.24
N ASP A 217 27.91 4.14 10.21
CA ASP A 217 28.19 5.44 9.57
C ASP A 217 27.77 5.49 8.09
N ARG A 218 26.91 4.56 7.68
CA ARG A 218 26.50 4.40 6.28
C ARG A 218 25.47 5.44 5.86
N MET A 219 25.50 5.81 4.58
CA MET A 219 24.49 6.65 3.94
C MET A 219 23.11 5.97 3.95
N ARG A 220 22.05 6.73 3.66
CA ARG A 220 20.68 6.17 3.65
C ARG A 220 20.46 5.22 2.49
N VAL A 221 19.58 4.25 2.67
CA VAL A 221 19.07 3.38 1.59
C VAL A 221 18.47 4.21 0.45
N GLY A 222 17.69 5.24 0.78
CA GLY A 222 16.91 6.02 -0.18
C GLY A 222 15.50 5.47 -0.36
N CYS A 223 14.52 6.36 -0.54
CA CYS A 223 13.11 5.98 -0.54
C CYS A 223 12.71 5.04 -1.68
N VAL A 224 13.31 5.24 -2.86
CA VAL A 224 13.07 4.40 -4.04
C VAL A 224 13.49 2.95 -3.76
N ALA A 225 14.69 2.75 -3.22
CA ALA A 225 15.20 1.43 -2.88
C ALA A 225 14.44 0.79 -1.72
N THR A 226 14.09 1.55 -0.67
CA THR A 226 13.27 1.02 0.43
C THR A 226 11.89 0.56 -0.02
N ALA A 227 11.20 1.32 -0.89
CA ALA A 227 9.91 0.92 -1.41
C ALA A 227 10.01 -0.34 -2.29
N GLY A 228 11.01 -0.39 -3.18
CA GLY A 228 11.26 -1.56 -4.02
C GLY A 228 11.62 -2.81 -3.22
N ALA A 229 12.53 -2.69 -2.25
CA ALA A 229 12.96 -3.80 -1.40
C ALA A 229 11.80 -4.36 -0.55
N GLN A 230 10.89 -3.51 -0.05
CA GLN A 230 9.68 -3.97 0.65
C GLN A 230 8.72 -4.75 -0.28
N ILE A 231 8.55 -4.32 -1.53
CA ILE A 231 7.77 -5.05 -2.55
C ILE A 231 8.42 -6.40 -2.84
N MET A 232 9.74 -6.43 -3.01
CA MET A 232 10.47 -7.68 -3.24
C MET A 232 10.38 -8.64 -2.07
N ARG A 233 10.42 -8.14 -0.83
CA ARG A 233 10.18 -8.94 0.38
C ARG A 233 8.78 -9.54 0.45
N TYR A 234 7.76 -8.80 0.00
CA TYR A 234 6.40 -9.31 -0.11
C TYR A 234 6.32 -10.51 -1.06
N TRP A 235 7.00 -10.43 -2.20
CA TRP A 235 7.13 -11.55 -3.14
C TRP A 235 8.12 -12.63 -2.66
N SER A 236 9.05 -12.29 -1.76
CA SER A 236 10.25 -13.10 -1.47
C SER A 236 10.91 -13.57 -2.77
N TRP A 237 11.08 -12.62 -3.69
CA TRP A 237 11.51 -12.86 -5.06
C TRP A 237 12.51 -11.77 -5.50
N PRO A 238 13.52 -12.14 -6.31
CA PRO A 238 13.85 -13.50 -6.76
C PRO A 238 14.60 -14.31 -5.71
N PRO A 239 14.82 -15.63 -5.91
CA PRO A 239 15.78 -16.38 -5.09
C PRO A 239 17.21 -15.84 -5.23
N TYR A 240 17.54 -15.26 -6.39
CA TYR A 240 18.77 -14.54 -6.71
C TYR A 240 18.52 -13.71 -7.98
N GLY A 241 19.16 -12.56 -8.09
CA GLY A 241 19.08 -11.67 -9.24
C GLY A 241 19.91 -12.14 -10.45
N SER A 242 20.23 -11.20 -11.33
CA SER A 242 20.94 -11.42 -12.58
C SER A 242 22.07 -10.41 -12.75
N GLY A 243 23.28 -10.93 -12.98
CA GLY A 243 24.49 -10.10 -13.06
C GLY A 243 25.15 -9.90 -11.69
N SER A 244 26.29 -9.22 -11.69
CA SER A 244 27.02 -8.86 -10.46
C SER A 244 26.61 -7.44 -10.04
N PRO A 245 26.38 -7.18 -8.75
CA PRO A 245 26.56 -8.07 -7.60
C PRO A 245 25.40 -9.06 -7.33
N TYR A 246 24.22 -8.83 -7.91
CA TYR A 246 22.91 -9.43 -7.60
C TYR A 246 22.74 -10.96 -7.69
N SER A 247 23.79 -11.73 -7.96
CA SER A 247 23.69 -13.16 -8.32
C SER A 247 23.73 -14.14 -7.14
N ASP A 248 23.96 -13.63 -5.93
CA ASP A 248 23.89 -14.39 -4.70
C ASP A 248 22.45 -14.64 -4.25
N THR A 249 22.31 -15.64 -3.37
CA THR A 249 21.00 -16.12 -2.92
C THR A 249 20.50 -15.26 -1.77
N TYR A 250 19.34 -14.63 -1.95
CA TYR A 250 18.71 -13.85 -0.90
C TYR A 250 18.17 -14.73 0.21
N ASN A 251 18.45 -14.32 1.45
CA ASN A 251 18.00 -15.03 2.65
C ASN A 251 16.66 -14.50 3.16
N TRP A 252 15.60 -14.68 2.35
CA TRP A 252 14.25 -14.18 2.66
C TRP A 252 13.71 -14.54 4.05
N PRO A 253 13.90 -15.76 4.60
CA PRO A 253 13.44 -16.12 5.94
C PRO A 253 14.10 -15.32 7.08
N HIS A 254 15.30 -14.78 6.84
CA HIS A 254 16.02 -13.93 7.78
C HIS A 254 15.74 -12.43 7.59
N MET A 255 14.91 -12.06 6.61
CA MET A 255 14.46 -10.67 6.45
C MET A 255 13.17 -10.46 7.25
N HIS A 256 13.33 -9.99 8.50
CA HIS A 256 12.22 -9.68 9.40
C HIS A 256 11.31 -8.56 8.88
N LEU A 257 10.06 -8.54 9.32
CA LEU A 257 9.08 -7.51 8.91
C LEU A 257 9.45 -6.14 9.48
N ARG A 258 10.12 -6.11 10.64
CA ARG A 258 10.52 -4.86 11.29
C ARG A 258 11.78 -5.05 12.13
N TYR A 259 12.59 -3.99 12.22
CA TYR A 259 13.75 -3.91 13.11
C TYR A 259 13.59 -2.73 14.07
N VAL A 260 13.46 -3.03 15.37
CA VAL A 260 13.22 -2.04 16.43
C VAL A 260 14.47 -1.89 17.28
N TYR A 261 15.03 -0.67 17.33
CA TYR A 261 16.20 -0.37 18.16
C TYR A 261 15.86 -0.48 19.65
N ASP A 262 16.71 -1.16 20.42
CA ASP A 262 16.47 -1.47 21.83
C ASP A 262 16.91 -0.37 22.82
N GLY A 263 17.60 0.65 22.33
CA GLY A 263 18.19 1.72 23.15
C GLY A 263 19.51 1.35 23.83
N ALA A 264 19.95 0.09 23.74
CA ALA A 264 21.18 -0.47 24.32
C ALA A 264 22.24 -0.81 23.27
N GLY A 265 22.02 -0.45 22.00
CA GLY A 265 22.97 -0.63 20.90
C GLY A 265 22.63 -1.77 19.96
N TRP A 266 21.44 -2.35 20.04
CA TRP A 266 21.03 -3.49 19.22
C TRP A 266 19.58 -3.37 18.70
N PHE A 267 19.12 -4.36 17.93
CA PHE A 267 17.79 -4.41 17.32
C PHE A 267 17.03 -5.69 17.71
N ASN A 268 15.70 -5.57 17.74
CA ASN A 268 14.77 -6.70 17.88
C ASN A 268 13.87 -6.79 16.64
N ASP A 269 13.36 -7.99 16.35
CA ASP A 269 12.37 -8.26 15.31
C ASP A 269 10.97 -7.73 15.69
N GLU A 270 9.97 -7.93 14.82
CA GLU A 270 8.57 -7.57 15.09
C GLU A 270 7.95 -8.28 16.31
N ASN A 271 8.53 -9.39 16.76
CA ASN A 271 8.08 -10.17 17.91
C ASN A 271 8.83 -9.80 19.20
N GLY A 272 9.79 -8.87 19.13
CA GLY A 272 10.61 -8.44 20.26
C GLY A 272 11.78 -9.37 20.58
N ASN A 273 12.15 -10.27 19.67
CA ASN A 273 13.34 -11.11 19.82
C ASN A 273 14.59 -10.38 19.30
N PRO A 274 15.75 -10.50 19.96
CA PRO A 274 17.00 -9.94 19.45
C PRO A 274 17.35 -10.52 18.08
N VAL A 275 17.62 -9.65 17.11
CA VAL A 275 18.04 -10.07 15.76
C VAL A 275 19.51 -10.49 15.77
N THR A 276 19.91 -11.25 14.75
CA THR A 276 21.29 -11.66 14.52
C THR A 276 21.94 -10.83 13.41
N TRP A 277 23.27 -10.92 13.27
CA TRP A 277 23.95 -10.35 12.12
C TRP A 277 23.48 -10.94 10.79
N THR A 278 23.06 -12.21 10.76
CA THR A 278 22.47 -12.81 9.56
C THR A 278 21.21 -12.07 9.12
N ASP A 279 20.38 -11.64 10.08
CA ASP A 279 19.14 -10.91 9.79
C ASP A 279 19.44 -9.49 9.27
N ILE A 280 20.37 -8.80 9.93
CA ILE A 280 20.83 -7.46 9.52
C ILE A 280 21.42 -7.51 8.11
N ASN A 281 22.33 -8.44 7.85
CA ASN A 281 22.96 -8.58 6.54
C ASN A 281 21.94 -8.91 5.46
N ALA A 282 20.98 -9.81 5.72
CA ALA A 282 19.97 -10.18 4.75
C ALA A 282 19.13 -8.98 4.28
N VAL A 283 18.69 -8.12 5.20
CA VAL A 283 17.90 -6.92 4.82
C VAL A 283 18.78 -5.82 4.22
N ALA A 284 20.01 -5.64 4.72
CA ALA A 284 20.94 -4.62 4.26
C ALA A 284 21.43 -4.89 2.84
N GLU A 285 21.74 -6.15 2.50
CA GLU A 285 22.15 -6.62 1.18
C GLU A 285 21.10 -6.24 0.14
N LEU A 286 19.85 -6.69 0.33
CA LEU A 286 18.75 -6.35 -0.58
C LEU A 286 18.55 -4.84 -0.71
N CYS A 287 18.55 -4.11 0.41
CA CYS A 287 18.33 -2.66 0.39
C CYS A 287 19.43 -1.92 -0.38
N TYR A 288 20.69 -2.31 -0.17
CA TYR A 288 21.83 -1.74 -0.85
C TYR A 288 21.80 -2.06 -2.34
N GLU A 289 21.56 -3.31 -2.70
CA GLU A 289 21.59 -3.77 -4.08
C GLU A 289 20.45 -3.21 -4.93
N VAL A 290 19.24 -3.06 -4.38
CA VAL A 290 18.16 -2.33 -5.06
C VAL A 290 18.57 -0.87 -5.27
N GLY A 291 19.28 -0.26 -4.30
CA GLY A 291 19.86 1.08 -4.43
C GLY A 291 20.91 1.16 -5.54
N LEU A 292 21.79 0.16 -5.66
CA LEU A 292 22.76 0.09 -6.75
C LEU A 292 22.07 -0.03 -8.11
N ALA A 293 21.09 -0.92 -8.22
CA ALA A 293 20.37 -1.20 -9.46
C ALA A 293 19.65 0.05 -9.99
N VAL A 294 18.98 0.81 -9.12
CA VAL A 294 18.28 2.05 -9.52
C VAL A 294 19.20 3.26 -9.70
N GLY A 295 20.53 3.06 -9.67
CA GLY A 295 21.49 4.15 -9.86
C GLY A 295 21.46 5.21 -8.74
N MET A 296 21.30 4.78 -7.49
CA MET A 296 21.13 5.68 -6.34
C MET A 296 22.28 6.69 -6.19
N SER A 297 21.93 7.97 -6.05
CA SER A 297 22.83 9.00 -5.56
C SER A 297 22.80 9.02 -4.04
N TRP A 298 23.81 8.44 -3.41
CA TRP A 298 23.88 8.23 -1.97
C TRP A 298 24.17 9.50 -1.16
N GLY A 299 23.55 9.63 0.01
CA GLY A 299 23.85 10.70 0.96
C GLY A 299 23.37 10.41 2.39
N CYS A 300 23.98 11.08 3.38
CA CYS A 300 23.56 10.97 4.78
C CYS A 300 22.18 11.61 5.05
N ASP A 301 21.94 12.77 4.45
CA ASP A 301 20.67 13.49 4.65
C ASP A 301 19.56 12.90 3.79
N LEU A 302 19.87 12.64 2.51
CA LEU A 302 18.98 12.10 1.50
C LEU A 302 19.79 11.27 0.50
N SER A 303 19.24 10.13 0.09
CA SER A 303 19.68 9.38 -1.08
C SER A 303 18.56 9.43 -2.12
N THR A 304 18.89 9.72 -3.37
CA THR A 304 17.90 10.03 -4.42
C THR A 304 18.09 9.20 -5.68
N ALA A 305 16.97 8.74 -6.25
CA ALA A 305 16.86 8.14 -7.58
C ALA A 305 15.48 8.47 -8.17
N ASN A 306 15.26 8.20 -9.46
CA ASN A 306 13.91 8.30 -10.02
C ASN A 306 13.16 6.99 -9.78
N THR A 307 11.87 7.08 -9.45
CA THR A 307 11.07 5.87 -9.20
C THR A 307 10.78 5.13 -10.50
N TYR A 308 10.69 5.83 -11.65
CA TYR A 308 10.46 5.18 -12.94
C TYR A 308 11.66 4.33 -13.40
N ASP A 309 12.89 4.62 -12.93
CA ASP A 309 14.07 3.80 -13.23
C ASP A 309 13.94 2.37 -12.64
N MET A 310 13.01 2.16 -11.69
CA MET A 310 12.74 0.82 -11.13
C MET A 310 12.16 -0.16 -12.15
N GLU A 311 11.45 0.31 -13.19
CA GLU A 311 10.82 -0.52 -14.23
C GLU A 311 11.88 -1.39 -14.93
N HIS A 312 12.75 -0.75 -15.70
CA HIS A 312 13.76 -1.44 -16.50
C HIS A 312 14.99 -1.84 -15.68
N ASP A 313 15.62 -0.88 -15.00
CA ASP A 313 16.95 -1.07 -14.41
C ASP A 313 16.93 -2.02 -13.20
N VAL A 314 15.76 -2.25 -12.60
CA VAL A 314 15.62 -3.07 -11.39
C VAL A 314 14.74 -4.28 -11.65
N TYR A 315 13.43 -4.08 -11.77
CA TYR A 315 12.46 -5.15 -11.80
C TYR A 315 12.73 -6.12 -12.96
N GLU A 316 12.86 -5.60 -14.18
CA GLU A 316 13.10 -6.39 -15.38
C GLU A 316 14.54 -6.92 -15.48
N ASP A 317 15.55 -6.02 -15.48
CA ASP A 317 16.92 -6.40 -15.84
C ASP A 317 17.64 -7.25 -14.79
N HIS A 318 17.49 -6.90 -13.51
CA HIS A 318 18.28 -7.49 -12.43
C HIS A 318 17.48 -8.48 -11.58
N TYR A 319 16.16 -8.31 -11.45
CA TYR A 319 15.38 -9.03 -10.44
C TYR A 319 14.29 -9.96 -10.97
N ARG A 320 14.21 -10.16 -12.30
CA ARG A 320 13.34 -11.17 -12.93
C ARG A 320 11.86 -10.99 -12.60
N TYR A 321 11.41 -9.76 -12.58
CA TYR A 321 10.00 -9.43 -12.68
C TYR A 321 9.59 -9.43 -14.16
N ASP A 322 8.28 -9.54 -14.40
CA ASP A 322 7.72 -9.65 -15.74
C ASP A 322 7.87 -8.34 -16.53
N ASP A 323 8.17 -8.42 -17.83
CA ASP A 323 8.32 -7.27 -18.76
C ASP A 323 7.02 -6.46 -18.97
N ASN A 324 5.92 -6.81 -18.27
CA ASN A 324 4.71 -6.00 -18.20
C ASN A 324 4.76 -4.94 -17.09
N VAL A 325 5.83 -4.87 -16.30
CA VAL A 325 6.07 -3.74 -15.38
C VAL A 325 6.00 -2.45 -16.21
N ASP A 326 5.30 -1.45 -15.66
CA ASP A 326 4.93 -0.27 -16.45
C ASP A 326 4.79 0.97 -15.58
N VAL A 327 5.19 2.12 -16.12
CA VAL A 327 5.07 3.42 -15.47
C VAL A 327 3.83 4.16 -15.95
N GLN A 328 2.90 4.40 -15.01
CA GLN A 328 1.68 5.16 -15.28
C GLN A 328 1.76 6.53 -14.60
N TYR A 329 1.40 7.60 -15.31
CA TYR A 329 1.39 8.95 -14.79
C TYR A 329 -0.04 9.39 -14.40
N ARG A 330 -0.19 10.05 -13.25
CA ARG A 330 -1.50 10.46 -12.74
C ARG A 330 -2.24 11.40 -13.67
N ASP A 331 -1.49 12.26 -14.38
CA ASP A 331 -2.00 13.27 -15.31
C ASP A 331 -2.49 12.69 -16.66
N ASP A 332 -2.18 11.42 -16.97
CA ASP A 332 -2.66 10.75 -18.17
C ASP A 332 -4.10 10.22 -18.03
N TYR A 333 -4.71 10.36 -16.86
CA TYR A 333 -6.03 9.83 -16.53
C TYR A 333 -7.08 10.94 -16.44
N ASP A 334 -8.21 10.74 -17.14
CA ASP A 334 -9.30 11.72 -17.23
C ASP A 334 -9.87 12.20 -15.88
N ASN A 335 -9.79 11.36 -14.84
CA ASN A 335 -10.27 11.67 -13.49
C ASN A 335 -9.69 10.71 -12.44
N THR A 336 -9.84 11.06 -11.16
CA THR A 336 -9.38 10.27 -10.00
C THR A 336 -9.99 8.87 -9.92
N THR A 337 -11.21 8.69 -10.42
CA THR A 337 -11.83 7.35 -10.41
C THR A 337 -11.16 6.41 -11.40
N ALA A 338 -10.75 6.91 -12.57
CA ALA A 338 -9.99 6.11 -13.53
C ALA A 338 -8.62 5.69 -12.94
N TRP A 339 -7.91 6.63 -12.31
CA TRP A 339 -6.64 6.35 -11.61
C TRP A 339 -6.79 5.36 -10.46
N TYR A 340 -7.81 5.55 -9.62
CA TYR A 340 -8.13 4.62 -8.53
C TYR A 340 -8.47 3.21 -9.05
N ASN A 341 -9.21 3.11 -10.15
CA ASN A 341 -9.55 1.81 -10.74
C ASN A 341 -8.31 1.10 -11.32
N MET A 342 -7.35 1.84 -11.86
CA MET A 342 -6.05 1.30 -12.27
C MET A 342 -5.31 0.67 -11.07
N ILE A 343 -5.24 1.39 -9.94
CA ILE A 343 -4.64 0.89 -8.70
C ILE A 343 -5.37 -0.38 -8.24
N LYS A 344 -6.69 -0.30 -8.12
CA LYS A 344 -7.57 -1.40 -7.70
C LYS A 344 -7.36 -2.66 -8.55
N ASN A 345 -7.19 -2.51 -9.86
CA ASN A 345 -7.01 -3.64 -10.77
C ASN A 345 -5.75 -4.46 -10.49
N ASP A 346 -4.66 -3.83 -10.04
CA ASP A 346 -3.42 -4.53 -9.72
C ASP A 346 -3.43 -5.14 -8.33
N LEU A 347 -3.91 -4.37 -7.35
CA LEU A 347 -4.05 -4.87 -5.99
C LEU A 347 -4.97 -6.11 -5.96
N ASN A 348 -6.06 -6.15 -6.75
CA ASN A 348 -6.93 -7.33 -6.91
C ASN A 348 -6.22 -8.57 -7.47
N LYS A 349 -5.03 -8.43 -8.05
CA LYS A 349 -4.19 -9.54 -8.53
C LYS A 349 -3.04 -9.86 -7.56
N ASN A 350 -3.11 -9.38 -6.32
CA ASN A 350 -2.05 -9.46 -5.30
C ASN A 350 -0.78 -8.67 -5.65
N ARG A 351 -0.89 -7.62 -6.50
CA ARG A 351 0.27 -6.85 -6.98
C ARG A 351 0.38 -5.51 -6.27
N PRO A 352 1.26 -5.36 -5.26
CA PRO A 352 1.53 -4.05 -4.68
C PRO A 352 2.19 -3.14 -5.72
N ILE A 353 1.96 -1.84 -5.57
CA ILE A 353 2.36 -0.81 -6.55
C ILE A 353 3.40 0.08 -5.90
N GLN A 354 4.50 0.36 -6.61
CA GLN A 354 5.43 1.39 -6.16
C GLN A 354 4.92 2.75 -6.61
N TYR A 355 4.53 3.59 -5.66
CA TYR A 355 3.86 4.87 -5.93
C TYR A 355 4.79 6.04 -5.66
N ARG A 356 4.79 7.02 -6.57
CA ARG A 356 5.51 8.28 -6.42
C ARG A 356 4.55 9.37 -5.93
N VAL A 357 4.98 10.06 -4.90
CA VAL A 357 4.46 11.38 -4.50
C VAL A 357 5.58 12.42 -4.63
N ASP A 358 5.29 13.71 -4.40
CA ASP A 358 6.28 14.77 -4.54
C ASP A 358 7.53 14.49 -3.69
N GLY A 359 8.68 14.33 -4.36
CA GLY A 359 9.97 14.05 -3.73
C GLY A 359 10.11 12.72 -2.97
N HIS A 360 9.16 11.78 -3.05
CA HIS A 360 9.22 10.53 -2.27
C HIS A 360 8.60 9.32 -2.98
N SER A 361 9.18 8.13 -2.77
CA SER A 361 8.70 6.85 -3.30
C SER A 361 8.17 5.99 -2.15
N ILE A 362 6.97 5.44 -2.33
CA ILE A 362 6.20 4.69 -1.32
C ILE A 362 5.60 3.42 -1.94
N VAL A 363 4.94 2.60 -1.14
CA VAL A 363 4.21 1.43 -1.63
C VAL A 363 2.72 1.61 -1.41
N CYS A 364 1.92 1.43 -2.46
CA CYS A 364 0.47 1.26 -2.36
C CYS A 364 0.14 -0.24 -2.35
N ASP A 365 -0.45 -0.72 -1.26
CA ASP A 365 -0.60 -2.15 -0.98
C ASP A 365 -1.98 -2.54 -0.46
N GLY A 366 -2.96 -1.64 -0.61
CA GLY A 366 -4.35 -1.91 -0.29
C GLY A 366 -5.30 -0.88 -0.91
N TRP A 367 -6.51 -1.33 -1.27
CA TRP A 367 -7.66 -0.48 -1.57
C TRP A 367 -8.87 -0.88 -0.74
N GLN A 368 -9.70 0.09 -0.40
CA GLN A 368 -11.02 -0.16 0.16
C GLN A 368 -12.04 0.84 -0.34
N GLU A 369 -13.27 0.35 -0.48
CA GLU A 369 -14.43 1.18 -0.74
C GLU A 369 -15.37 1.06 0.47
N ILE A 370 -15.71 2.21 1.05
CA ILE A 370 -16.51 2.30 2.26
C ILE A 370 -17.83 2.94 1.85
N TRP A 371 -18.90 2.15 1.82
CA TRP A 371 -20.24 2.65 1.54
C TRP A 371 -20.81 3.36 2.77
N ASN A 372 -20.99 4.67 2.67
CA ASN A 372 -21.50 5.48 3.78
C ASN A 372 -23.02 5.59 3.85
N GLY A 373 -23.75 4.98 2.91
CA GLY A 373 -25.21 5.09 2.80
C GLY A 373 -25.69 5.88 1.57
N THR A 374 -24.81 6.70 0.98
CA THR A 374 -25.14 7.50 -0.22
C THR A 374 -24.04 7.43 -1.29
N SER A 375 -22.78 7.21 -0.90
CA SER A 375 -21.64 7.10 -1.83
C SER A 375 -20.57 6.16 -1.30
N LEU A 376 -19.62 5.79 -2.18
CA LEU A 376 -18.43 5.03 -1.82
C LEU A 376 -17.27 5.99 -1.57
N ASP A 377 -16.77 6.02 -0.34
CA ASP A 377 -15.48 6.63 -0.03
C ASP A 377 -14.38 5.64 -0.45
N LYS A 378 -13.47 6.10 -1.32
CA LYS A 378 -12.39 5.31 -1.91
C LYS A 378 -11.08 5.64 -1.20
N GLU A 379 -10.49 4.63 -0.59
CA GLU A 379 -9.23 4.77 0.14
C GLU A 379 -8.18 3.79 -0.39
N VAL A 380 -6.92 4.19 -0.29
CA VAL A 380 -5.74 3.40 -0.61
C VAL A 380 -4.83 3.34 0.61
N HIS A 381 -4.29 2.17 0.90
CA HIS A 381 -3.27 2.00 1.93
C HIS A 381 -1.90 2.31 1.33
N MET A 382 -1.10 3.08 2.08
CA MET A 382 0.18 3.59 1.62
C MET A 382 1.24 3.36 2.69
N ASN A 383 2.25 2.54 2.40
CA ASN A 383 3.43 2.36 3.23
C ASN A 383 4.55 3.34 2.82
N TYR A 384 4.91 4.24 3.73
CA TYR A 384 5.86 5.31 3.45
C TYR A 384 7.34 4.92 3.58
N GLY A 385 7.66 3.71 4.02
CA GLY A 385 9.05 3.25 4.20
C GLY A 385 9.80 4.00 5.32
N TRP A 386 9.07 4.36 6.37
CA TRP A 386 9.57 5.12 7.53
C TRP A 386 9.17 4.46 8.86
N ASP A 387 9.26 3.13 8.98
CA ASP A 387 8.94 2.42 10.23
C ASP A 387 7.49 2.70 10.72
N ASN A 388 6.51 2.44 9.85
CA ASN A 388 5.07 2.74 10.01
C ASN A 388 4.71 4.22 10.11
N TRP A 389 5.71 5.10 10.12
CA TRP A 389 5.47 6.52 10.16
C TRP A 389 4.75 6.98 8.89
N ARG A 390 3.50 7.44 9.05
CA ARG A 390 2.56 7.81 7.98
C ARG A 390 2.03 6.64 7.15
N THR A 391 2.26 5.40 7.56
CA THR A 391 1.63 4.25 6.94
C THR A 391 0.19 4.15 7.40
N THR A 392 -0.78 4.36 6.50
CA THR A 392 -2.22 4.26 6.79
C THR A 392 -3.06 4.28 5.50
N TRP A 393 -4.37 4.22 5.66
CA TRP A 393 -5.38 4.46 4.64
C TRP A 393 -5.56 5.96 4.37
N TYR A 394 -5.58 6.32 3.09
CA TYR A 394 -5.77 7.69 2.62
C TYR A 394 -6.79 7.73 1.50
N THR A 395 -7.55 8.83 1.41
CA THR A 395 -8.12 9.23 0.11
C THR A 395 -6.99 9.78 -0.77
N LEU A 396 -7.10 9.62 -2.10
CA LEU A 396 -6.04 10.03 -3.03
C LEU A 396 -5.71 11.54 -2.96
N ASP A 397 -6.65 12.39 -2.56
CA ASP A 397 -6.43 13.83 -2.36
C ASP A 397 -5.75 14.17 -1.00
N ALA A 398 -5.51 13.17 -0.16
CA ALA A 398 -5.00 13.34 1.21
C ALA A 398 -3.60 12.74 1.44
N LEU A 399 -2.94 12.22 0.40
CA LEU A 399 -1.60 11.62 0.51
C LEU A 399 -0.58 12.61 1.11
N HIS A 400 0.28 12.13 2.01
CA HIS A 400 1.47 12.88 2.39
C HIS A 400 2.36 13.09 1.16
N LEU A 401 2.80 14.33 0.96
CA LEU A 401 3.51 14.75 -0.25
C LEU A 401 2.72 14.51 -1.56
N GLY A 402 1.44 14.12 -1.49
CA GLY A 402 0.55 14.08 -2.65
C GLY A 402 0.46 15.42 -3.38
N ASP A 403 0.62 15.35 -4.68
CA ASP A 403 0.58 16.45 -5.63
C ASP A 403 0.33 15.84 -7.02
N PRO A 404 -0.93 15.79 -7.50
CA PRO A 404 -1.29 15.01 -8.68
C PRO A 404 -0.37 15.18 -9.91
N PRO A 405 0.12 16.39 -10.25
CA PRO A 405 1.05 16.57 -11.38
C PRO A 405 2.42 15.91 -11.23
N ASN A 406 2.80 15.57 -9.99
CA ASN A 406 4.06 14.90 -9.65
C ASN A 406 3.84 13.43 -9.23
N GLU A 407 2.61 12.93 -9.31
CA GLU A 407 2.27 11.56 -8.97
C GLU A 407 2.34 10.64 -10.20
N TYR A 408 2.97 9.49 -10.01
CA TYR A 408 3.04 8.40 -10.97
C TYR A 408 3.28 7.10 -10.21
N CYS A 409 3.16 5.95 -10.85
CA CYS A 409 3.46 4.68 -10.21
C CYS A 409 4.10 3.69 -11.17
N VAL A 410 4.92 2.81 -10.62
CA VAL A 410 5.38 1.58 -11.28
C VAL A 410 4.43 0.47 -10.85
N ARG A 411 3.72 -0.11 -11.81
CA ARG A 411 2.65 -1.09 -11.63
C ARG A 411 3.00 -2.41 -12.30
N GLU A 412 2.11 -3.40 -12.20
CA GLU A 412 2.30 -4.75 -12.76
C GLU A 412 3.60 -5.42 -12.26
N ILE A 413 3.99 -5.15 -11.01
CA ILE A 413 5.18 -5.72 -10.37
C ILE A 413 4.85 -7.13 -9.85
N TYR A 414 5.17 -8.15 -10.64
CA TYR A 414 5.08 -9.56 -10.24
C TYR A 414 6.20 -10.42 -10.86
N PRO A 415 6.55 -11.57 -10.27
CA PRO A 415 7.59 -12.45 -10.78
C PRO A 415 7.38 -12.87 -12.25
N GLU A 416 8.43 -12.83 -13.07
CA GLU A 416 8.40 -13.22 -14.51
C GLU A 416 7.82 -14.63 -14.72
N TYR A 417 8.08 -15.54 -13.77
CA TYR A 417 7.66 -16.94 -13.83
C TYR A 417 6.33 -17.21 -13.10
N ALA A 418 5.49 -16.18 -12.94
CA ALA A 418 4.16 -16.29 -12.38
C ALA A 418 3.24 -17.18 -13.23
N ILE A 419 2.44 -18.02 -12.56
CA ILE A 419 1.44 -18.88 -13.21
C ILE A 419 0.12 -18.14 -13.46
N GLY A 420 -0.19 -17.13 -12.64
CA GLY A 420 -1.50 -16.48 -12.64
C GLY A 420 -2.61 -17.46 -12.25
N THR A 421 -3.81 -17.25 -12.78
CA THR A 421 -5.01 -18.02 -12.37
C THR A 421 -5.20 -19.32 -13.15
N THR A 422 -4.44 -19.54 -14.22
CA THR A 422 -4.72 -20.60 -15.20
C THR A 422 -3.48 -21.45 -15.46
N ILE A 423 -3.58 -22.74 -15.12
CA ILE A 423 -2.63 -23.76 -15.53
C ILE A 423 -3.04 -24.20 -16.94
N VAL A 424 -2.18 -23.91 -17.93
CA VAL A 424 -2.48 -24.05 -19.35
C VAL A 424 -2.69 -25.52 -19.71
N ASN A 425 -3.87 -25.82 -20.27
CA ASN A 425 -4.27 -27.17 -20.63
C ASN A 425 -3.39 -27.75 -21.76
N GLY A 426 -2.92 -28.98 -21.58
CA GLY A 426 -1.99 -29.68 -22.47
C GLY A 426 -0.53 -29.25 -22.34
N LEU A 427 -0.20 -28.26 -21.51
CA LEU A 427 1.16 -27.73 -21.41
C LEU A 427 2.06 -28.63 -20.56
N VAL A 428 3.28 -28.84 -21.05
CA VAL A 428 4.40 -29.33 -20.25
C VAL A 428 5.24 -28.13 -19.84
N TYR A 429 5.14 -27.76 -18.57
CA TYR A 429 6.00 -26.78 -17.92
C TYR A 429 7.36 -27.42 -17.70
N SER A 430 8.20 -27.38 -18.75
CA SER A 430 9.56 -27.92 -18.74
C SER A 430 10.44 -27.22 -17.70
N ARG A 431 11.39 -27.96 -17.14
CA ARG A 431 12.43 -27.41 -16.25
C ARG A 431 13.42 -26.57 -17.04
N ASN A 432 13.60 -25.32 -16.65
CA ASN A 432 14.74 -24.51 -17.08
C ASN A 432 15.93 -24.80 -16.15
N ALA A 433 17.04 -25.31 -16.69
CA ALA A 433 18.18 -25.70 -15.87
C ALA A 433 18.94 -24.51 -15.25
N GLY A 434 18.94 -23.35 -15.92
CA GLY A 434 19.60 -22.14 -15.42
C GLY A 434 18.76 -21.39 -14.38
N PHE A 435 17.43 -21.55 -14.43
CA PHE A 435 16.51 -20.93 -13.48
C PHE A 435 15.27 -21.81 -13.29
N PRO A 436 15.34 -22.85 -12.44
CA PRO A 436 14.29 -23.85 -12.30
C PRO A 436 13.11 -23.41 -11.42
N TYR A 437 12.81 -22.11 -11.38
CA TYR A 437 11.77 -21.55 -10.52
C TYR A 437 10.48 -21.24 -11.29
N ARG A 438 9.36 -21.39 -10.60
CA ARG A 438 8.05 -20.86 -10.99
C ARG A 438 7.33 -20.33 -9.76
N TYR A 439 6.35 -19.47 -9.99
CA TYR A 439 5.70 -18.75 -8.92
C TYR A 439 4.18 -18.84 -9.03
N PHE A 440 3.52 -19.29 -7.96
CA PHE A 440 2.07 -19.23 -7.82
C PHE A 440 1.71 -17.96 -7.06
N ASP A 441 1.35 -16.92 -7.81
CA ASP A 441 0.98 -15.58 -7.32
C ASP A 441 -0.50 -15.46 -6.97
N ARG A 442 -1.33 -16.37 -7.50
CA ARG A 442 -2.80 -16.41 -7.31
C ARG A 442 -3.31 -17.84 -7.26
N ASP A 443 -4.55 -18.01 -6.82
CA ASP A 443 -5.27 -19.29 -6.93
C ASP A 443 -5.26 -19.75 -8.39
N ALA A 444 -4.73 -20.95 -8.64
CA ALA A 444 -4.47 -21.44 -10.00
C ALA A 444 -5.21 -22.75 -10.26
N SER A 445 -5.82 -22.87 -11.45
CA SER A 445 -6.55 -24.09 -11.81
C SER A 445 -6.28 -24.55 -13.24
N GLY A 446 -6.36 -25.85 -13.49
CA GLY A 446 -6.27 -26.40 -14.84
C GLY A 446 -6.62 -27.87 -14.93
N ALA A 447 -6.88 -28.33 -16.16
CA ALA A 447 -7.46 -29.65 -16.40
C ALA A 447 -6.43 -30.74 -16.74
N ASN A 448 -5.34 -30.40 -17.43
CA ASN A 448 -4.32 -31.36 -17.84
C ASN A 448 -3.02 -30.62 -18.08
N ALA A 449 -2.03 -30.81 -17.22
CA ALA A 449 -0.72 -30.17 -17.40
C ALA A 449 0.35 -30.97 -16.67
N THR A 450 1.61 -30.78 -17.03
CA THR A 450 2.72 -31.43 -16.32
C THR A 450 3.82 -30.43 -16.01
N PHE A 451 4.14 -30.27 -14.73
CA PHE A 451 5.36 -29.64 -14.25
C PHE A 451 6.44 -30.72 -14.15
N SER A 452 7.44 -30.65 -15.02
CA SER A 452 8.54 -31.62 -15.06
C SER A 452 9.37 -31.60 -13.77
N ALA A 453 10.02 -32.72 -13.46
CA ALA A 453 10.86 -32.89 -12.29
C ALA A 453 11.99 -31.84 -12.15
N GLY A 454 12.32 -31.49 -10.90
CA GLY A 454 13.45 -30.63 -10.54
C GLY A 454 13.12 -29.14 -10.52
N GLN A 455 11.87 -28.77 -10.22
CA GLN A 455 11.41 -27.38 -10.15
C GLN A 455 11.23 -26.89 -8.71
N TYR A 456 11.50 -25.61 -8.50
CA TYR A 456 11.17 -24.88 -7.28
C TYR A 456 9.92 -24.06 -7.55
N LEU A 457 8.81 -24.48 -6.96
CA LEU A 457 7.48 -23.93 -7.15
C LEU A 457 7.11 -23.09 -5.93
N GLN A 458 7.49 -21.82 -5.97
CA GLN A 458 7.22 -20.89 -4.87
C GLN A 458 5.75 -20.49 -4.86
N ILE A 459 5.18 -20.35 -3.67
CA ILE A 459 3.80 -19.94 -3.45
C ILE A 459 3.81 -18.63 -2.67
N LEU A 460 2.99 -17.66 -3.11
CA LEU A 460 2.97 -16.32 -2.52
C LEU A 460 2.69 -16.32 -1.02
N LYS A 461 1.65 -17.04 -0.59
CA LYS A 461 1.18 -17.01 0.80
C LYS A 461 0.35 -18.25 1.13
N PRO A 462 0.10 -18.51 2.43
CA PRO A 462 -0.70 -19.65 2.85
C PRO A 462 -2.11 -19.53 2.29
N LEU A 463 -2.80 -20.66 2.22
CA LEU A 463 -4.17 -20.78 1.70
C LEU A 463 -4.35 -20.56 0.18
N LEU A 464 -3.30 -20.16 -0.55
CA LEU A 464 -3.33 -20.20 -2.01
C LEU A 464 -3.51 -21.64 -2.49
N THR A 465 -4.50 -21.84 -3.34
CA THR A 465 -4.94 -23.15 -3.78
C THR A 465 -4.57 -23.42 -5.23
N ILE A 466 -3.95 -24.57 -5.46
CA ILE A 466 -3.68 -25.12 -6.79
C ILE A 466 -4.68 -26.25 -7.04
N THR A 467 -5.54 -26.12 -8.03
CA THR A 467 -6.69 -27.02 -8.26
C THR A 467 -6.62 -27.76 -9.60
N GLY A 468 -6.77 -29.07 -9.57
CA GLY A 468 -7.06 -29.89 -10.74
C GLY A 468 -8.54 -29.83 -11.12
N THR A 469 -8.86 -29.46 -12.35
CA THR A 469 -10.24 -29.43 -12.89
C THR A 469 -10.46 -30.48 -13.98
N GLY A 470 -9.50 -31.39 -14.14
CA GLY A 470 -9.50 -32.42 -15.17
C GLY A 470 -10.44 -33.56 -14.84
N THR A 471 -11.35 -33.87 -15.76
CA THR A 471 -12.22 -35.05 -15.65
C THR A 471 -11.55 -36.29 -16.22
N GLY A 472 -11.88 -37.47 -15.68
CA GLY A 472 -11.34 -38.74 -16.15
C GLY A 472 -9.89 -38.98 -15.75
N THR A 473 -9.00 -39.19 -16.72
CA THR A 473 -7.60 -39.62 -16.48
C THR A 473 -6.56 -38.53 -16.69
N SER A 474 -6.99 -37.28 -16.92
CA SER A 474 -6.12 -36.14 -17.18
C SER A 474 -5.91 -35.31 -15.91
N PRO A 475 -4.76 -35.38 -15.23
CA PRO A 475 -4.47 -34.56 -14.06
C PRO A 475 -3.60 -33.34 -14.40
N VAL A 476 -3.57 -32.36 -13.49
CA VAL A 476 -2.40 -31.50 -13.32
C VAL A 476 -1.36 -32.29 -12.52
N LYS A 477 -0.17 -32.45 -13.07
CA LYS A 477 0.88 -33.31 -12.50
C LYS A 477 2.11 -32.48 -12.10
N PHE A 478 2.64 -32.76 -10.93
CA PHE A 478 3.93 -32.28 -10.45
C PHE A 478 4.87 -33.48 -10.32
N GLU A 479 5.86 -33.58 -11.21
CA GLU A 479 6.79 -34.70 -11.23
C GLU A 479 8.00 -34.43 -10.35
N GLY A 480 8.61 -35.49 -9.83
CA GLY A 480 9.90 -35.50 -9.17
C GLY A 480 10.69 -36.73 -9.60
N ALA A 481 12.01 -36.61 -9.69
CA ALA A 481 12.88 -37.72 -10.05
C ALA A 481 14.13 -37.75 -9.15
N SER A 482 14.74 -38.92 -9.00
CA SER A 482 16.00 -39.07 -8.27
C SER A 482 17.06 -38.12 -8.84
N GLY A 483 17.57 -37.20 -8.01
CA GLY A 483 18.50 -36.14 -8.41
C GLY A 483 17.87 -34.86 -9.01
N LEU A 484 16.54 -34.85 -9.21
CA LEU A 484 15.73 -33.72 -9.67
C LEU A 484 14.44 -33.64 -8.83
N THR A 485 14.60 -33.37 -7.54
CA THR A 485 13.47 -33.18 -6.62
C THR A 485 12.72 -31.90 -6.94
N THR A 486 11.40 -31.97 -7.01
CA THR A 486 10.52 -30.79 -7.11
C THR A 486 10.08 -30.37 -5.72
N GLU A 487 10.14 -29.07 -5.43
CA GLU A 487 9.72 -28.49 -4.15
C GLU A 487 8.59 -27.49 -4.37
N LEU A 488 7.52 -27.58 -3.56
CA LEU A 488 6.51 -26.53 -3.42
C LEU A 488 6.70 -25.89 -2.05
N PHE A 489 6.84 -24.57 -1.95
CA PHE A 489 7.26 -23.91 -0.71
C PHE A 489 6.81 -22.45 -0.60
N LEU A 490 6.82 -21.92 0.63
CA LEU A 490 6.69 -20.48 0.92
C LEU A 490 8.10 -19.86 1.02
N GLY A 491 8.35 -18.76 0.30
CA GLY A 491 9.71 -18.21 0.16
C GLY A 491 10.30 -17.58 1.42
N TYR A 492 9.46 -17.07 2.33
CA TYR A 492 9.87 -16.39 3.56
C TYR A 492 9.86 -17.29 4.81
N GLU A 493 9.65 -18.59 4.67
CA GLU A 493 9.66 -19.54 5.79
C GLU A 493 10.66 -20.66 5.54
N ASP A 494 11.45 -21.01 6.57
CA ASP A 494 12.45 -22.08 6.44
C ASP A 494 11.83 -23.49 6.34
N GLY A 495 10.58 -23.68 6.77
CA GLY A 495 10.02 -25.02 7.06
C GLY A 495 8.92 -25.54 6.13
N SER A 496 8.05 -24.67 5.60
CA SER A 496 6.79 -25.10 4.96
C SER A 496 7.00 -25.52 3.51
N ARG A 497 7.28 -26.81 3.28
CA ARG A 497 7.53 -27.35 1.92
C ARG A 497 7.00 -28.77 1.68
N ILE A 498 6.61 -29.04 0.43
CA ILE A 498 6.33 -30.37 -0.11
C ILE A 498 7.48 -30.75 -1.05
N LYS A 499 8.12 -31.90 -0.81
CA LYS A 499 9.17 -32.43 -1.68
C LYS A 499 8.69 -33.67 -2.44
N ILE A 500 8.90 -33.68 -3.75
CA ILE A 500 8.57 -34.79 -4.65
C ILE A 500 9.91 -35.37 -5.15
N TYR A 501 10.35 -36.48 -4.55
CA TYR A 501 11.67 -37.07 -4.83
C TYR A 501 11.65 -38.03 -6.03
N ASP A 502 10.83 -39.07 -6.03
CA ASP A 502 10.71 -40.04 -7.12
C ASP A 502 9.24 -40.43 -7.29
N GLY A 503 8.58 -39.86 -8.30
CA GLY A 503 7.15 -40.02 -8.52
C GLY A 503 6.47 -38.72 -8.93
N ALA A 504 5.18 -38.60 -8.62
CA ALA A 504 4.43 -37.40 -8.94
C ALA A 504 3.24 -37.19 -8.01
N ILE A 505 2.90 -35.93 -7.75
CA ILE A 505 1.58 -35.54 -7.26
C ILE A 505 0.69 -35.30 -8.47
N LYS A 506 -0.54 -35.83 -8.44
CA LYS A 506 -1.53 -35.71 -9.51
C LYS A 506 -2.82 -35.13 -8.96
N LEU A 507 -3.21 -33.97 -9.45
CA LEU A 507 -4.47 -33.32 -9.12
C LEU A 507 -5.49 -33.64 -10.21
N TYR A 508 -6.39 -34.57 -9.89
CA TYR A 508 -7.58 -34.88 -10.68
C TYR A 508 -8.71 -33.89 -10.32
N ASN A 509 -9.90 -34.05 -10.89
CA ASN A 509 -11.05 -33.18 -10.62
C ASN A 509 -11.24 -32.92 -9.12
N ASP A 510 -11.31 -31.65 -8.74
CA ASP A 510 -11.45 -31.13 -7.38
C ASP A 510 -10.29 -31.48 -6.42
N GLY A 511 -9.21 -32.08 -6.94
CA GLY A 511 -7.97 -32.31 -6.20
C GLY A 511 -7.21 -31.01 -6.00
N GLN A 512 -6.79 -30.73 -4.77
CA GLN A 512 -6.19 -29.45 -4.39
C GLN A 512 -4.87 -29.64 -3.64
N ILE A 513 -3.93 -28.70 -3.86
CA ILE A 513 -2.76 -28.48 -3.00
C ILE A 513 -2.90 -27.09 -2.38
N MET A 514 -2.62 -27.01 -1.08
CA MET A 514 -2.62 -25.79 -0.30
C MET A 514 -1.54 -25.91 0.78
N LEU A 515 -0.65 -24.92 0.87
CA LEU A 515 0.29 -24.80 2.00
C LEU A 515 -0.37 -23.96 3.10
N ARG A 516 -0.09 -24.30 4.35
CA ARG A 516 -0.66 -23.68 5.55
C ARG A 516 0.42 -23.24 6.49
#